data_AF-A0A951D5Y9-F1
#
_entry.id   AF-A0A951D5Y9-F1
#
_cell.length_a   1.000
_cell.length_b   1.000
_cell.length_c   1.000
_cell.angle_alpha   90.00
_cell.angle_beta   90.00
_cell.angle_gamma   90.00
#
_symmetry.space_group_name_H-M   'P 1'
#
loop_
_entity.id
_entity.type
_entity.pdbx_description
1 polymer ?
#
loop_
_entity_poly.entity_id
_entity_poly.type
_entity_poly.pdbx_seq_one_letter_code
_entity_poly.pdbx_strand_id
1 'polypeptide(L)'
;MTLRRARQIAIAGAVLLAVLLVVLSVLARVNKNSATTTAGASAGVPAPVAIGTALERPRPVPAVQLIDENGTTYPLPAAWHGKWVVLAPSLTLCHEVCPMTTGALMELTAQLRQAGLSSQVVVATATVDPWRDTPARLRAYRKLTGADFTMLTGTQTEIRRLWKFFGVYYARVPQGKPPDVDWMTHKPETFDVQHTDAVFVVDPAGQERIVDEGMPDVGGRLSATLRSLLSSAGQANLAHPELPWTATEIREDLYSLMGRTIPASELPKSGVPTPAAAQQALAGSPGALAALHRQAGQLVGSASALMARLHSLRGYPVVLNAWASWCGPCRAEFGILASASTTYGKRVAFVGVNTNDTTSDARSFLAQHPVSYPSYESSSSQLSSLAVLEGLPTTIFVAPSGKVVNVHAGQYDTGAALDNDIAHYALGS
;
A
#
# COMPACT_ATOMS: atom_id res chain seq x y z
N MET A 1 62.71 43.91 -38.65
CA MET A 1 61.41 43.25 -38.40
C MET A 1 61.70 42.02 -37.55
N THR A 2 61.44 42.10 -36.24
CA THR A 2 62.17 41.36 -35.21
C THR A 2 61.44 40.10 -34.72
N LEU A 3 62.20 39.06 -34.37
CA LEU A 3 61.74 37.71 -33.93
C LEU A 3 60.62 37.70 -32.87
N ARG A 4 60.41 38.78 -32.13
CA ARG A 4 59.32 38.93 -31.16
C ARG A 4 57.92 38.95 -31.81
N ARG A 5 57.75 39.55 -32.98
CA ARG A 5 56.45 39.56 -33.69
C ARG A 5 56.08 38.16 -34.21
N ALA A 6 57.06 37.39 -34.69
CA ALA A 6 56.83 36.02 -35.14
C ALA A 6 56.40 35.09 -33.99
N ARG A 7 56.99 35.23 -32.80
CA ARG A 7 56.59 34.48 -31.60
C ARG A 7 55.18 34.85 -31.11
N GLN A 8 54.79 36.13 -31.15
CA GLN A 8 53.45 36.54 -30.73
C GLN A 8 52.37 36.07 -31.70
N ILE A 9 52.63 36.05 -33.01
CA ILE A 9 51.71 35.50 -34.02
C ILE A 9 51.57 33.99 -33.85
N ALA A 10 52.65 33.27 -33.56
CA ALA A 10 52.61 31.83 -33.31
C ALA A 10 51.80 31.46 -32.04
N ILE A 11 51.95 32.24 -30.95
CA ILE A 11 51.20 32.02 -29.71
C ILE A 11 49.71 32.35 -29.91
N ALA A 12 49.39 33.45 -30.60
CA ALA A 12 48.01 33.81 -30.91
C ALA A 12 47.33 32.75 -31.80
N GLY A 13 48.05 32.20 -32.79
CA GLY A 13 47.56 31.11 -33.63
C GLY A 13 47.31 29.81 -32.86
N ALA A 14 48.19 29.46 -31.92
CA ALA A 14 48.03 28.27 -31.08
C ALA A 14 46.84 28.38 -30.11
N VAL A 15 46.60 29.56 -29.54
CA VAL A 15 45.44 29.81 -28.66
C VAL A 15 44.14 29.76 -29.46
N LEU A 16 44.10 30.34 -30.66
CA LEU A 16 42.91 30.30 -31.52
C LEU A 16 42.56 28.86 -31.94
N LEU A 17 43.58 28.05 -32.26
CA LEU A 17 43.40 26.64 -32.60
C LEU A 17 42.88 25.82 -31.42
N ALA A 18 43.39 26.06 -30.21
CA ALA A 18 42.93 25.38 -29.00
C ALA A 18 41.47 25.72 -28.67
N VAL A 19 41.08 26.99 -28.80
CA VAL A 19 39.68 27.42 -28.61
C VAL A 19 38.77 26.80 -29.67
N LEU A 20 39.20 26.76 -30.93
CA LEU A 20 38.42 26.14 -32.01
C LEU A 20 38.22 24.63 -31.79
N LEU A 21 39.23 23.92 -31.30
CA LEU A 21 39.14 22.50 -30.96
C LEU A 21 38.20 22.25 -29.77
N VAL A 22 38.21 23.11 -28.75
CA VAL A 22 37.26 23.04 -27.64
C VAL A 22 35.83 23.29 -28.13
N VAL A 23 35.59 24.31 -28.96
CA VAL A 23 34.25 24.58 -29.52
C VAL A 23 33.77 23.43 -30.41
N LEU A 24 34.63 22.86 -31.25
CA LEU A 24 34.31 21.70 -32.09
C LEU A 24 33.98 20.45 -31.25
N SER A 25 34.72 20.22 -30.15
CA SER A 25 34.44 19.09 -29.24
C SER A 25 33.12 19.26 -28.46
N VAL A 26 32.75 20.50 -28.10
CA VAL A 26 31.45 20.81 -27.47
C VAL A 26 30.31 20.64 -28.48
N LEU A 27 30.46 21.13 -29.71
CA LEU A 27 29.45 20.96 -30.77
C LEU A 27 29.28 19.49 -31.18
N ALA A 28 30.36 18.71 -31.23
CA ALA A 28 30.28 17.26 -31.48
C ALA A 28 29.60 16.49 -30.34
N ARG A 29 29.65 16.99 -29.09
CA ARG A 29 28.93 16.43 -27.95
C ARG A 29 27.44 16.78 -27.98
N VAL A 30 27.08 18.00 -28.38
CA VAL A 30 25.69 18.43 -28.52
C VAL A 30 24.99 17.69 -29.67
N ASN A 31 25.70 17.43 -30.78
CA ASN A 31 25.13 16.76 -31.95
C ASN A 31 25.02 15.22 -31.85
N LYS A 32 25.59 14.60 -30.81
CA LYS A 32 25.42 13.15 -30.53
C LYS A 32 24.14 12.80 -29.76
N ASN A 33 23.37 13.80 -29.30
CA ASN A 33 22.10 13.60 -28.61
C ASN A 33 20.87 13.81 -29.52
N SER A 34 21.05 13.90 -30.83
CA SER A 34 19.94 14.07 -31.79
C SER A 34 20.11 13.15 -32.99
N ALA A 35 20.12 11.84 -32.74
CA ALA A 35 19.85 10.84 -33.76
C ALA A 35 18.49 10.20 -33.44
N THR A 36 17.49 10.67 -34.16
CA THR A 36 16.14 10.14 -34.28
C THR A 36 16.20 8.68 -34.75
N THR A 37 16.00 7.73 -33.83
CA THR A 37 15.55 6.39 -34.19
C THR A 37 14.04 6.39 -34.28
N THR A 38 13.52 6.47 -35.51
CA THR A 38 12.20 5.95 -35.86
C THR A 38 12.23 4.43 -35.75
N ALA A 39 11.95 3.93 -34.54
CA ALA A 39 11.54 2.56 -34.32
C ALA A 39 10.10 2.63 -33.78
N GLY A 40 9.18 1.94 -34.43
CA GLY A 40 7.80 1.80 -33.95
C GLY A 40 7.84 1.20 -32.55
N ALA A 41 7.70 2.05 -31.54
CA ALA A 41 7.54 1.63 -30.17
C ALA A 41 6.13 1.04 -30.05
N SER A 42 6.05 -0.28 -29.97
CA SER A 42 5.01 -0.90 -29.15
C SER A 42 5.05 -0.20 -27.80
N ALA A 43 3.95 0.46 -27.42
CA ALA A 43 3.81 1.17 -26.17
C ALA A 43 3.84 0.16 -25.00
N GLY A 44 5.04 -0.29 -24.63
CA GLY A 44 5.32 -0.93 -23.36
C GLY A 44 5.68 0.16 -22.36
N VAL A 45 4.88 0.29 -21.30
CA VAL A 45 5.18 1.17 -20.16
C VAL A 45 6.47 0.65 -19.48
N PRO A 46 7.49 1.49 -19.19
CA PRO A 46 8.65 1.04 -18.44
C PRO A 46 8.26 0.85 -16.96
N ALA A 47 8.51 -0.37 -16.44
CA ALA A 47 8.36 -0.87 -15.06
C ALA A 47 6.98 -0.61 -14.39
N PRO A 48 6.20 -1.66 -14.04
CA PRO A 48 4.88 -1.42 -13.45
C PRO A 48 4.99 -0.89 -12.03
N VAL A 49 4.16 0.11 -11.74
CA VAL A 49 3.76 0.46 -10.37
C VAL A 49 3.19 -0.81 -9.74
N ALA A 50 3.75 -1.27 -8.62
CA ALA A 50 3.08 -2.27 -7.81
C ALA A 50 1.71 -1.69 -7.42
N ILE A 51 0.67 -2.43 -7.72
CA ILE A 51 -0.71 -2.08 -7.41
C ILE A 51 -0.91 -2.14 -5.91
N GLY A 52 -0.22 -3.08 -5.26
CA GLY A 52 -0.13 -3.16 -3.82
C GLY A 52 0.98 -2.34 -3.15
N THR A 53 0.96 -2.29 -1.82
CA THR A 53 1.84 -1.40 -1.04
C THR A 53 3.28 -1.92 -1.00
N ALA A 54 4.11 -1.54 -1.99
CA ALA A 54 5.51 -1.95 -2.08
C ALA A 54 6.36 -1.47 -0.87
N LEU A 55 7.31 -2.29 -0.41
CA LEU A 55 8.23 -1.97 0.70
C LEU A 55 9.58 -1.51 0.16
N GLU A 56 9.99 -0.29 0.55
CA GLU A 56 11.26 0.32 0.11
C GLU A 56 12.50 -0.35 0.72
N ARG A 57 12.36 -0.88 1.95
CA ARG A 57 13.40 -1.66 2.62
C ARG A 57 12.86 -3.05 2.89
N PRO A 58 13.16 -4.02 2.00
CA PRO A 58 12.71 -5.38 2.20
C PRO A 58 13.23 -5.92 3.54
N ARG A 59 12.32 -6.52 4.32
CA ARG A 59 12.66 -7.08 5.62
C ARG A 59 12.84 -8.60 5.48
N PRO A 60 13.87 -9.22 6.07
CA PRO A 60 14.04 -10.67 5.99
C PRO A 60 13.04 -11.37 6.91
N VAL A 61 12.28 -12.31 6.36
CA VAL A 61 11.34 -13.14 7.11
C VAL A 61 12.08 -13.85 8.26
N PRO A 62 11.52 -13.83 9.49
CA PRO A 62 12.20 -14.40 10.65
C PRO A 62 12.35 -15.91 10.50
N ALA A 63 13.40 -16.45 11.12
CA ALA A 63 13.52 -17.89 11.29
C ALA A 63 12.41 -18.39 12.24
N VAL A 64 11.45 -19.13 11.69
CA VAL A 64 10.35 -19.74 12.44
C VAL A 64 10.12 -21.18 12.00
N GLN A 65 9.67 -22.02 12.92
CA GLN A 65 9.37 -23.42 12.67
C GLN A 65 7.86 -23.65 12.62
N LEU A 66 7.30 -23.62 11.42
CA LEU A 66 5.88 -23.87 11.18
C LEU A 66 5.63 -25.35 10.87
N ILE A 67 4.35 -25.69 10.74
CA ILE A 67 3.84 -27.02 10.41
C ILE A 67 2.77 -26.84 9.33
N ASP A 68 2.87 -27.59 8.23
CA ASP A 68 1.86 -27.56 7.18
C ASP A 68 0.60 -28.34 7.57
N GLU A 69 -0.41 -28.32 6.72
CA GLU A 69 -1.64 -29.07 6.95
C GLU A 69 -1.37 -30.58 7.04
N ASN A 70 -0.35 -31.13 6.39
CA ASN A 70 -0.01 -32.55 6.45
C ASN A 70 0.69 -32.96 7.76
N GLY A 71 1.02 -32.00 8.62
CA GLY A 71 1.81 -32.25 9.83
C GLY A 71 3.32 -32.26 9.56
N THR A 72 3.74 -31.84 8.36
CA THR A 72 5.14 -31.75 7.96
C THR A 72 5.74 -30.46 8.49
N THR A 73 6.95 -30.56 9.03
CA THR A 73 7.73 -29.40 9.45
C THR A 73 8.02 -28.47 8.27
N TYR A 74 7.72 -27.18 8.44
CA TYR A 74 7.85 -26.14 7.41
C TYR A 74 8.76 -25.00 7.93
N PRO A 75 10.10 -25.10 7.76
CA PRO A 75 11.03 -24.10 8.27
C PRO A 75 11.06 -22.85 7.39
N LEU A 76 10.84 -21.67 7.99
CA LEU A 76 11.07 -20.39 7.34
C LEU A 76 12.41 -19.79 7.77
N PRO A 77 13.08 -19.00 6.90
CA PRO A 77 12.73 -18.72 5.50
C PRO A 77 13.14 -19.86 4.52
N ALA A 78 13.75 -20.95 5.00
CA ALA A 78 14.34 -21.98 4.15
C ALA A 78 13.37 -22.59 3.11
N ALA A 79 12.11 -22.85 3.50
CA ALA A 79 11.09 -23.40 2.62
C ALA A 79 10.63 -22.44 1.51
N TRP A 80 10.93 -21.15 1.62
CA TRP A 80 10.56 -20.11 0.66
C TRP A 80 11.71 -19.68 -0.24
N HIS A 81 12.93 -20.14 0.04
CA HIS A 81 14.10 -19.73 -0.71
C HIS A 81 13.99 -20.10 -2.20
N GLY A 82 14.27 -19.13 -3.08
CA GLY A 82 14.16 -19.32 -4.52
C GLY A 82 12.73 -19.28 -5.08
N LYS A 83 11.73 -18.97 -4.24
CA LYS A 83 10.32 -18.84 -4.65
C LYS A 83 9.76 -17.47 -4.30
N TRP A 84 8.91 -16.95 -5.15
CA TRP A 84 7.97 -15.91 -4.73
C TRP A 84 6.91 -16.52 -3.83
N VAL A 85 6.45 -15.80 -2.82
CA VAL A 85 5.43 -16.29 -1.90
C VAL A 85 4.32 -15.27 -1.78
N VAL A 86 3.08 -15.73 -1.89
CA VAL A 86 1.89 -14.98 -1.50
C VAL A 86 1.38 -15.58 -0.20
N LEU A 87 1.35 -14.78 0.87
CA LEU A 87 0.97 -15.19 2.22
C LEU A 87 -0.24 -14.38 2.69
N ALA A 88 -1.24 -15.04 3.28
CA ALA A 88 -2.33 -14.35 3.98
C ALA A 88 -2.59 -14.95 5.38
N PRO A 89 -3.06 -14.17 6.36
CA PRO A 89 -3.65 -14.68 7.60
C PRO A 89 -4.85 -15.58 7.31
N SER A 90 -5.10 -16.55 8.18
CA SER A 90 -6.25 -17.44 8.09
C SER A 90 -6.79 -17.83 9.46
N LEU A 91 -8.10 -18.01 9.53
CA LEU A 91 -8.83 -18.50 10.68
C LEU A 91 -9.90 -19.47 10.17
N THR A 92 -9.78 -20.76 10.45
CA THR A 92 -10.70 -21.76 9.85
C THR A 92 -12.14 -21.65 10.35
N LEU A 93 -12.36 -20.93 11.45
CA LEU A 93 -13.67 -20.64 12.05
C LEU A 93 -14.21 -19.25 11.69
N CYS A 94 -13.50 -18.49 10.87
CA CYS A 94 -13.98 -17.15 10.49
C CYS A 94 -15.17 -17.27 9.54
N HIS A 95 -16.24 -16.56 9.91
CA HIS A 95 -17.50 -16.49 9.16
C HIS A 95 -17.63 -15.21 8.33
N GLU A 96 -16.54 -14.46 8.15
CA GLU A 96 -16.53 -13.19 7.44
C GLU A 96 -15.48 -13.17 6.33
N VAL A 97 -14.26 -12.73 6.61
CA VAL A 97 -13.25 -12.46 5.58
C VAL A 97 -12.55 -13.71 5.07
N CYS A 98 -12.26 -14.69 5.92
CA CYS A 98 -11.43 -15.85 5.53
C CYS A 98 -12.03 -16.72 4.40
N PRO A 99 -13.35 -16.95 4.30
CA PRO A 99 -13.92 -17.63 3.14
C PRO A 99 -13.71 -16.85 1.83
N MET A 100 -13.70 -15.50 1.89
CA MET A 100 -13.39 -14.65 0.73
C MET A 100 -11.91 -14.74 0.37
N THR A 101 -11.00 -14.68 1.36
CA THR A 101 -9.56 -14.90 1.18
C THR A 101 -9.26 -16.26 0.58
N THR A 102 -9.92 -17.31 1.05
CA THR A 102 -9.77 -18.65 0.48
C THR A 102 -10.19 -18.66 -1.00
N GLY A 103 -11.33 -18.04 -1.34
CA GLY A 103 -11.79 -17.91 -2.72
C GLY A 103 -10.82 -17.14 -3.62
N ALA A 104 -10.33 -15.99 -3.15
CA ALA A 104 -9.37 -15.16 -3.89
C ALA A 104 -8.04 -15.89 -4.13
N LEU A 105 -7.52 -16.59 -3.13
CA LEU A 105 -6.29 -17.37 -3.28
C LEU A 105 -6.48 -18.57 -4.22
N MET A 106 -7.65 -19.20 -4.26
CA MET A 106 -7.98 -20.23 -5.25
C MET A 106 -8.06 -19.66 -6.69
N GLU A 107 -8.59 -18.44 -6.84
CA GLU A 107 -8.56 -17.75 -8.14
C GLU A 107 -7.11 -17.43 -8.54
N LEU A 108 -6.30 -16.93 -7.60
CA LEU A 108 -4.88 -16.66 -7.83
C LEU A 108 -4.11 -17.94 -8.23
N THR A 109 -4.27 -19.06 -7.53
CA THR A 109 -3.59 -20.32 -7.89
C THR A 109 -3.98 -20.79 -9.29
N ALA A 110 -5.25 -20.63 -9.68
CA ALA A 110 -5.71 -20.92 -11.03
C ALA A 110 -5.07 -20.00 -12.09
N GLN A 111 -5.00 -18.69 -11.82
CA GLN A 111 -4.35 -17.72 -12.71
C GLN A 111 -2.84 -18.01 -12.86
N LEU A 112 -2.14 -18.31 -11.76
CA LEU A 112 -0.72 -18.66 -11.78
C LEU A 112 -0.46 -19.95 -12.57
N ARG A 113 -1.36 -20.93 -12.50
CA ARG A 113 -1.30 -22.17 -13.30
C ARG A 113 -1.43 -21.88 -14.79
N GLN A 114 -2.39 -21.05 -15.17
CA GLN A 114 -2.58 -20.62 -16.57
C GLN A 114 -1.35 -19.84 -17.09
N ALA A 115 -0.72 -19.04 -16.23
CA ALA A 115 0.49 -18.28 -16.54
C ALA A 115 1.80 -19.09 -16.55
N GLY A 116 1.75 -20.39 -16.21
CA GLY A 116 2.95 -21.22 -16.08
C GLY A 116 3.87 -20.82 -14.92
N LEU A 117 3.32 -20.17 -13.89
CA LEU A 117 4.05 -19.67 -12.72
C LEU A 117 3.99 -20.59 -11.49
N SER A 118 3.24 -21.68 -11.51
CA SER A 118 3.06 -22.57 -10.35
C SER A 118 4.35 -23.16 -9.78
N SER A 119 5.44 -23.22 -10.57
CA SER A 119 6.74 -23.68 -10.08
C SER A 119 7.59 -22.56 -9.46
N GLN A 120 7.21 -21.29 -9.66
CA GLN A 120 7.96 -20.11 -9.21
C GLN A 120 7.30 -19.42 -8.02
N VAL A 121 5.99 -19.56 -7.87
CA VAL A 121 5.18 -18.90 -6.84
C VAL A 121 4.56 -19.93 -5.91
N VAL A 122 4.74 -19.75 -4.61
CA VAL A 122 4.05 -20.46 -3.53
C VAL A 122 2.90 -19.60 -3.05
N VAL A 123 1.69 -20.15 -3.02
CA VAL A 123 0.55 -19.52 -2.32
C VAL A 123 0.37 -20.25 -1.00
N ALA A 124 0.31 -19.50 0.09
CA ALA A 124 0.17 -20.05 1.43
C ALA A 124 -0.73 -19.18 2.32
N THR A 125 -1.34 -19.81 3.31
CA THR A 125 -1.89 -19.10 4.47
C THR A 125 -1.17 -19.53 5.74
N ALA A 126 -1.18 -18.69 6.77
CA ALA A 126 -0.79 -19.08 8.12
C ALA A 126 -1.92 -18.76 9.11
N THR A 127 -2.09 -19.56 10.16
CA THR A 127 -3.18 -19.33 11.12
C THR A 127 -2.91 -18.13 12.04
N VAL A 128 -3.96 -17.38 12.40
CA VAL A 128 -3.97 -16.45 13.54
C VAL A 128 -4.57 -17.08 14.81
N ASP A 129 -5.04 -18.33 14.72
CA ASP A 129 -5.61 -19.10 15.82
C ASP A 129 -4.86 -20.43 16.04
N PRO A 130 -3.60 -20.36 16.51
CA PRO A 130 -2.80 -21.54 16.82
C PRO A 130 -3.38 -22.41 17.93
N TRP A 131 -4.44 -21.96 18.60
CA TRP A 131 -5.07 -22.70 19.68
C TRP A 131 -6.07 -23.73 19.16
N ARG A 132 -6.68 -23.48 18.00
CA ARG A 132 -7.70 -24.35 17.40
C ARG A 132 -7.26 -24.91 16.05
N ASP A 133 -6.51 -24.15 15.27
CA ASP A 133 -6.06 -24.54 13.92
C ASP A 133 -4.86 -25.49 13.95
N THR A 134 -5.15 -26.73 14.35
CA THR A 134 -4.19 -27.85 14.24
C THR A 134 -4.00 -28.29 12.79
N PRO A 135 -2.92 -29.00 12.43
CA PRO A 135 -2.76 -29.56 11.08
C PRO A 135 -3.96 -30.40 10.63
N ALA A 136 -4.56 -31.17 11.55
CA ALA A 136 -5.76 -31.95 11.26
C ALA A 136 -6.97 -31.08 10.89
N ARG A 137 -7.15 -29.95 11.58
CA ARG A 137 -8.20 -28.98 11.27
C ARG A 137 -7.94 -28.30 9.93
N LEU A 138 -6.70 -27.89 9.65
CA LEU A 138 -6.31 -27.31 8.36
C LEU A 138 -6.60 -28.27 7.20
N ARG A 139 -6.27 -29.57 7.31
CA ARG A 139 -6.65 -30.56 6.28
C ARG A 139 -8.15 -30.71 6.12
N ALA A 140 -8.89 -30.72 7.23
CA ALA A 140 -10.35 -30.83 7.19
C ALA A 140 -10.95 -29.60 6.49
N TYR A 141 -10.46 -28.40 6.80
CA TYR A 141 -10.87 -27.16 6.15
C TYR A 141 -10.54 -27.20 4.65
N ARG A 142 -9.32 -27.61 4.28
CA ARG A 142 -8.90 -27.78 2.89
C ARG A 142 -9.81 -28.74 2.12
N LYS A 143 -10.20 -29.87 2.74
CA LYS A 143 -11.14 -30.83 2.16
C LYS A 143 -12.55 -30.26 2.02
N LEU A 144 -12.99 -29.45 2.98
CA LEU A 144 -14.29 -28.79 2.97
C LEU A 144 -14.37 -27.76 1.83
N THR A 145 -13.38 -26.87 1.74
CA THR A 145 -13.41 -25.71 0.83
C THR A 145 -12.90 -26.00 -0.56
N GLY A 146 -12.06 -27.02 -0.72
CA GLY A 146 -11.35 -27.30 -1.96
C GLY A 146 -10.09 -26.46 -2.16
N ALA A 147 -9.59 -25.80 -1.12
CA ALA A 147 -8.36 -25.02 -1.19
C ALA A 147 -7.18 -25.85 -1.72
N ASP A 148 -6.43 -25.32 -2.68
CA ASP A 148 -5.33 -26.01 -3.37
C ASP A 148 -3.95 -25.42 -3.07
N PHE A 149 -3.86 -24.56 -2.06
CA PHE A 149 -2.64 -23.92 -1.57
C PHE A 149 -2.19 -24.46 -0.20
N THR A 150 -0.97 -24.11 0.22
CA THR A 150 -0.39 -24.54 1.51
C THR A 150 -1.08 -23.84 2.68
N MET A 151 -1.41 -24.56 3.75
CA MET A 151 -1.94 -23.95 4.97
C MET A 151 -1.02 -24.25 6.15
N LEU A 152 -0.58 -23.20 6.85
CA LEU A 152 0.44 -23.28 7.88
C LEU A 152 -0.13 -23.01 9.28
N THR A 153 0.37 -23.75 10.25
CA THR A 153 0.15 -23.52 11.68
C THR A 153 1.47 -23.68 12.44
N GLY A 154 1.44 -23.55 13.76
CA GLY A 154 2.61 -23.69 14.60
C GLY A 154 2.27 -23.49 16.07
N THR A 155 3.32 -23.44 16.90
CA THR A 155 3.13 -23.06 18.30
C THR A 155 2.72 -21.58 18.39
N GLN A 156 2.07 -21.20 19.49
CA GLN A 156 1.72 -19.80 19.75
C GLN A 156 2.94 -18.86 19.66
N THR A 157 4.11 -19.32 20.07
CA THR A 157 5.37 -18.54 20.01
C THR A 157 5.79 -18.30 18.56
N GLU A 158 5.73 -19.33 17.72
CA GLU A 158 6.15 -19.25 16.33
C GLU A 158 5.17 -18.41 15.50
N ILE A 159 3.85 -18.59 15.70
CA ILE A 159 2.82 -17.76 15.06
C ILE A 159 2.95 -16.30 15.48
N ARG A 160 3.20 -16.03 16.77
CA ARG A 160 3.42 -14.65 17.25
C ARG A 160 4.65 -14.01 16.61
N ARG A 161 5.76 -14.77 16.47
CA ARG A 161 6.98 -14.29 15.83
C ARG A 161 6.74 -13.96 14.35
N LEU A 162 6.03 -14.83 13.64
CA LEU A 162 5.66 -14.62 12.24
C LEU A 162 4.81 -13.35 12.09
N TRP A 163 3.69 -13.26 12.81
CA TRP A 163 2.75 -12.15 12.64
C TRP A 163 3.27 -10.82 13.17
N LYS A 164 4.08 -10.83 14.23
CA LYS A 164 4.79 -9.62 14.67
C LYS A 164 5.68 -9.06 13.57
N PHE A 165 6.31 -9.91 12.77
CA PHE A 165 7.14 -9.45 11.66
C PHE A 165 6.29 -8.81 10.57
N PHE A 166 5.25 -9.49 10.08
CA PHE A 166 4.34 -9.00 9.05
C PHE A 166 3.39 -7.88 9.51
N GLY A 167 3.48 -7.44 10.77
CA GLY A 167 2.62 -6.38 11.30
C GLY A 167 1.17 -6.80 11.56
N VAL A 168 0.86 -8.10 11.46
CA VAL A 168 -0.49 -8.62 11.70
C VAL A 168 -0.77 -8.63 13.20
N TYR A 169 -1.70 -7.77 13.62
CA TYR A 169 -2.28 -7.85 14.95
C TYR A 169 -3.23 -9.05 15.02
N TYR A 170 -3.25 -9.75 16.15
CA TYR A 170 -4.28 -10.72 16.44
C TYR A 170 -4.45 -10.91 17.95
N ALA A 171 -5.69 -11.09 18.39
CA ALA A 171 -6.02 -11.30 19.79
C ALA A 171 -7.27 -12.17 19.95
N ARG A 172 -7.28 -12.96 21.03
CA ARG A 172 -8.51 -13.60 21.49
C ARG A 172 -9.44 -12.55 22.08
N VAL A 173 -10.69 -12.56 21.65
CA VAL A 173 -11.75 -11.70 22.17
C VAL A 173 -12.93 -12.55 22.64
N PRO A 174 -13.80 -12.04 23.54
CA PRO A 174 -15.02 -12.75 23.92
C PRO A 174 -15.89 -13.05 22.70
N GLN A 175 -16.53 -14.22 22.68
CA GLN A 175 -17.51 -14.56 21.65
C GLN A 175 -18.73 -13.64 21.67
N GLY A 176 -19.33 -13.50 20.49
CA GLY A 176 -20.64 -12.88 20.33
C GLY A 176 -21.73 -13.61 21.13
N LYS A 177 -22.89 -12.96 21.27
CA LYS A 177 -24.08 -13.57 21.88
C LYS A 177 -25.24 -13.55 20.86
N PRO A 178 -25.72 -14.73 20.40
CA PRO A 178 -25.22 -16.07 20.71
C PRO A 178 -23.82 -16.33 20.13
N PRO A 179 -23.04 -17.27 20.69
CA PRO A 179 -21.75 -17.64 20.12
C PRO A 179 -21.95 -18.36 18.79
N ASP A 180 -20.97 -18.22 17.90
CA ASP A 180 -20.90 -19.04 16.68
C ASP A 180 -20.67 -20.51 17.01
N VAL A 181 -20.90 -21.38 16.01
CA VAL A 181 -20.78 -22.83 16.15
C VAL A 181 -19.64 -23.34 15.28
N ASP A 182 -18.67 -23.99 15.92
CA ASP A 182 -17.52 -24.59 15.26
C ASP A 182 -18.00 -25.66 14.26
N TRP A 183 -17.76 -25.43 12.96
CA TRP A 183 -18.25 -26.30 11.87
C TRP A 183 -17.70 -27.72 11.94
N MET A 184 -16.54 -27.94 12.59
CA MET A 184 -15.87 -29.23 12.68
C MET A 184 -16.33 -30.03 13.90
N THR A 185 -16.60 -29.36 15.01
CA THR A 185 -16.97 -30.02 16.29
C THR A 185 -18.45 -29.92 16.63
N HIS A 186 -19.19 -29.04 15.96
CA HIS A 186 -20.59 -28.70 16.21
C HIS A 186 -20.87 -28.20 17.64
N LYS A 187 -19.86 -27.61 18.28
CA LYS A 187 -19.97 -27.03 19.62
C LYS A 187 -19.95 -25.50 19.53
N PRO A 188 -20.62 -24.79 20.46
CA PRO A 188 -20.47 -23.36 20.60
C PRO A 188 -19.01 -22.96 20.80
N GLU A 189 -18.58 -21.91 20.11
CA GLU A 189 -17.26 -21.33 20.30
C GLU A 189 -17.12 -20.69 21.68
N THR A 190 -15.89 -20.70 22.20
CA THR A 190 -15.59 -20.18 23.55
C THR A 190 -14.90 -18.82 23.52
N PHE A 191 -14.27 -18.46 22.40
CA PHE A 191 -13.65 -17.16 22.13
C PHE A 191 -13.63 -16.92 20.61
N ASP A 192 -13.56 -15.67 20.21
CA ASP A 192 -13.32 -15.26 18.84
C ASP A 192 -11.87 -14.75 18.70
N VAL A 193 -11.37 -14.59 17.48
CA VAL A 193 -10.04 -14.04 17.19
C VAL A 193 -10.18 -12.86 16.25
N GLN A 194 -9.98 -11.65 16.79
CA GLN A 194 -9.85 -10.44 15.98
C GLN A 194 -8.43 -10.38 15.42
N HIS A 195 -8.26 -10.01 14.14
CA HIS A 195 -6.96 -9.85 13.52
C HIS A 195 -6.96 -8.85 12.36
N THR A 196 -5.77 -8.45 11.92
CA THR A 196 -5.57 -7.68 10.69
C THR A 196 -5.84 -8.56 9.47
N ASP A 197 -6.59 -8.04 8.50
CA ASP A 197 -6.77 -8.66 7.18
C ASP A 197 -5.73 -8.10 6.21
N ALA A 198 -4.95 -8.98 5.58
CA ALA A 198 -3.95 -8.58 4.61
C ALA A 198 -3.50 -9.74 3.71
N VAL A 199 -2.83 -9.40 2.61
CA VAL A 199 -2.04 -10.32 1.79
C VAL A 199 -0.64 -9.75 1.58
N PHE A 200 0.37 -10.61 1.64
CA PHE A 200 1.78 -10.24 1.58
C PHE A 200 2.45 -10.95 0.41
N VAL A 201 3.39 -10.25 -0.25
CA VAL A 201 4.29 -10.85 -1.23
C VAL A 201 5.72 -10.88 -0.69
N VAL A 202 6.34 -12.05 -0.68
CA VAL A 202 7.75 -12.27 -0.30
C VAL A 202 8.55 -12.68 -1.53
N ASP A 203 9.75 -12.13 -1.67
CA ASP A 203 10.65 -12.44 -2.78
C ASP A 203 11.47 -13.74 -2.57
N PRO A 204 12.16 -14.22 -3.63
CA PRO A 204 13.00 -15.42 -3.55
C PRO A 204 14.15 -15.36 -2.54
N ALA A 205 14.53 -14.16 -2.08
CA ALA A 205 15.53 -13.98 -1.03
C ALA A 205 14.91 -14.02 0.38
N GLY A 206 13.59 -14.28 0.49
CA GLY A 206 12.86 -14.31 1.75
C GLY A 206 12.60 -12.91 2.30
N GLN A 207 12.48 -11.91 1.43
CA GLN A 207 12.22 -10.53 1.84
C GLN A 207 10.78 -10.12 1.52
N GLU A 208 10.10 -9.52 2.47
CA GLU A 208 8.77 -8.95 2.24
C GLU A 208 8.86 -7.77 1.26
N ARG A 209 8.00 -7.74 0.24
CA ARG A 209 8.01 -6.76 -0.85
C ARG A 209 6.74 -5.98 -1.00
N ILE A 210 5.58 -6.60 -0.78
CA ILE A 210 4.27 -5.96 -0.93
C ILE A 210 3.40 -6.39 0.25
N VAL A 211 2.57 -5.47 0.71
CA VAL A 211 1.44 -5.73 1.61
C VAL A 211 0.20 -5.03 1.06
N ASP A 212 -0.90 -5.76 0.98
CA ASP A 212 -2.22 -5.20 0.74
C ASP A 212 -3.11 -5.53 1.92
N GLU A 213 -3.45 -4.51 2.69
CA GLU A 213 -4.36 -4.62 3.82
C GLU A 213 -5.80 -4.49 3.34
N GLY A 214 -6.71 -5.24 3.96
CA GLY A 214 -8.13 -5.25 3.61
C GLY A 214 -8.63 -6.60 3.12
N MET A 215 -9.91 -6.62 2.76
CA MET A 215 -10.63 -7.82 2.36
C MET A 215 -10.47 -8.07 0.86
N PRO A 216 -10.45 -9.31 0.38
CA PRO A 216 -10.40 -9.53 -1.05
C PRO A 216 -11.72 -9.24 -1.74
N ASP A 217 -11.67 -8.59 -2.90
CA ASP A 217 -12.79 -8.57 -3.83
C ASP A 217 -12.74 -9.79 -4.77
N VAL A 218 -13.64 -10.73 -4.51
CA VAL A 218 -13.87 -11.93 -5.33
C VAL A 218 -14.94 -11.70 -6.41
N GLY A 219 -15.37 -10.45 -6.63
CA GLY A 219 -16.43 -10.06 -7.55
C GLY A 219 -17.77 -10.73 -7.23
N GLY A 220 -18.04 -10.98 -5.94
CA GLY A 220 -19.18 -11.77 -5.47
C GLY A 220 -19.13 -13.26 -5.83
N ARG A 221 -18.07 -13.76 -6.48
CA ARG A 221 -17.95 -15.15 -6.94
C ARG A 221 -17.26 -16.01 -5.88
N LEU A 222 -18.04 -16.79 -5.13
CA LEU A 222 -17.54 -17.83 -4.21
C LEU A 222 -18.18 -19.18 -4.54
N SER A 223 -17.46 -20.26 -4.22
CA SER A 223 -18.05 -21.60 -4.27
C SER A 223 -19.23 -21.68 -3.29
N ALA A 224 -20.19 -22.56 -3.57
CA ALA A 224 -21.35 -22.76 -2.69
C ALA A 224 -20.92 -23.09 -1.25
N THR A 225 -19.85 -23.89 -1.10
CA THR A 225 -19.30 -24.22 0.22
C THR A 225 -18.73 -23.00 0.93
N LEU A 226 -17.87 -22.20 0.27
CA LEU A 226 -17.30 -21.00 0.89
C LEU A 226 -18.39 -19.99 1.25
N ARG A 227 -19.38 -19.81 0.38
CA ARG A 227 -20.52 -18.92 0.65
C ARG A 227 -21.36 -19.41 1.83
N SER A 228 -21.50 -20.73 2.03
CA SER A 228 -22.24 -21.31 3.15
C SER A 228 -21.55 -21.11 4.51
N LEU A 229 -20.26 -20.77 4.52
CA LEU A 229 -19.52 -20.45 5.75
C LEU A 229 -19.73 -19.00 6.19
N LEU A 230 -20.30 -18.13 5.35
CA LEU A 230 -20.45 -16.72 5.66
C LEU A 230 -21.64 -16.45 6.59
N SER A 231 -21.41 -15.66 7.63
CA SER A 231 -22.44 -15.01 8.44
C SER A 231 -23.17 -13.94 7.62
N SER A 232 -24.20 -13.32 8.20
CA SER A 232 -24.87 -12.16 7.59
C SER A 232 -23.90 -10.99 7.36
N ALA A 233 -22.96 -10.76 8.29
CA ALA A 233 -21.91 -9.75 8.13
C ALA A 233 -20.93 -10.13 7.02
N GLY A 234 -20.50 -11.41 6.96
CA GLY A 234 -19.68 -11.93 5.87
C GLY A 234 -20.34 -11.78 4.50
N GLN A 235 -21.67 -11.97 4.40
CA GLN A 235 -22.42 -11.73 3.16
C GLN A 235 -22.48 -10.25 2.77
N ALA A 236 -22.57 -9.34 3.76
CA ALA A 236 -22.52 -7.90 3.50
C ALA A 236 -21.12 -7.48 2.99
N ASN A 237 -20.06 -7.98 3.62
CA ASN A 237 -18.68 -7.74 3.21
C ASN A 237 -18.40 -8.32 1.81
N LEU A 238 -18.97 -9.47 1.46
CA LEU A 238 -18.89 -10.03 0.11
C LEU A 238 -19.51 -9.11 -0.95
N ALA A 239 -20.57 -8.38 -0.61
CA ALA A 239 -21.22 -7.44 -1.51
C ALA A 239 -20.47 -6.10 -1.60
N HIS A 240 -19.81 -5.69 -0.51
CA HIS A 240 -19.15 -4.39 -0.36
C HIS A 240 -17.81 -4.54 0.39
N PRO A 241 -16.77 -5.12 -0.24
CA PRO A 241 -15.49 -5.32 0.42
C PRO A 241 -14.76 -3.99 0.66
N GLU A 242 -14.19 -3.83 1.85
CA GLU A 242 -13.41 -2.64 2.22
C GLU A 242 -11.94 -2.82 1.86
N LEU A 243 -11.34 -1.76 1.28
CA LEU A 243 -9.96 -1.74 0.77
C LEU A 243 -9.62 -2.99 -0.07
N PRO A 244 -10.38 -3.25 -1.15
CA PRO A 244 -10.30 -4.52 -1.81
C PRO A 244 -8.99 -4.74 -2.53
N TRP A 245 -8.39 -5.91 -2.31
CA TRP A 245 -7.39 -6.49 -3.20
C TRP A 245 -8.02 -7.63 -4.01
N THR A 246 -7.50 -7.91 -5.19
CA THR A 246 -7.98 -8.98 -6.06
C THR A 246 -6.86 -9.97 -6.39
N ALA A 247 -7.24 -11.20 -6.72
CA ALA A 247 -6.29 -12.20 -7.24
C ALA A 247 -5.50 -11.68 -8.46
N THR A 248 -6.16 -10.88 -9.30
CA THR A 248 -5.55 -10.25 -10.48
C THR A 248 -4.52 -9.21 -10.06
N GLU A 249 -4.82 -8.33 -9.10
CA GLU A 249 -3.86 -7.34 -8.57
C GLU A 249 -2.60 -8.01 -8.04
N ILE A 250 -2.75 -9.05 -7.23
CA ILE A 250 -1.60 -9.79 -6.69
C ILE A 250 -0.78 -10.48 -7.79
N ARG A 251 -1.42 -10.99 -8.85
CA ARG A 251 -0.70 -11.53 -10.01
C ARG A 251 0.08 -10.45 -10.76
N GLU A 252 -0.53 -9.29 -10.96
CA GLU A 252 0.10 -8.15 -11.62
C GLU A 252 1.29 -7.62 -10.80
N ASP A 253 1.16 -7.58 -9.48
CA ASP A 253 2.24 -7.29 -8.55
C ASP A 253 3.41 -8.27 -8.69
N LEU A 254 3.11 -9.57 -8.74
CA LEU A 254 4.12 -10.60 -9.02
C LEU A 254 4.78 -10.38 -10.38
N TYR A 255 4.03 -10.07 -11.44
CA TYR A 255 4.61 -9.77 -12.75
C TYR A 255 5.54 -8.55 -12.71
N SER A 256 5.11 -7.49 -12.04
CA SER A 256 5.93 -6.29 -11.85
C SER A 256 7.24 -6.60 -11.14
N LEU A 257 7.17 -7.29 -10.00
CA LEU A 257 8.33 -7.69 -9.22
C LEU A 257 9.26 -8.66 -9.96
N MET A 258 8.71 -9.48 -10.85
CA MET A 258 9.46 -10.37 -11.75
C MET A 258 10.03 -9.67 -12.98
N GLY A 259 9.80 -8.36 -13.16
CA GLY A 259 10.25 -7.59 -14.32
C GLY A 259 9.52 -7.93 -15.61
N ARG A 260 8.30 -8.48 -15.53
CA ARG A 260 7.44 -8.79 -16.69
C ARG A 260 6.57 -7.58 -17.03
N THR A 261 6.38 -7.34 -18.33
CA THR A 261 5.48 -6.28 -18.82
C THR A 261 4.03 -6.72 -18.77
N ILE A 262 3.18 -5.88 -18.17
CA ILE A 262 1.74 -6.07 -18.06
C ILE A 262 1.04 -5.28 -19.19
N PRO A 263 0.16 -5.88 -20.00
CA PRO A 263 -0.65 -5.13 -20.96
C PRO A 263 -1.54 -4.10 -20.25
N ALA A 264 -1.56 -2.85 -20.72
CA ALA A 264 -2.34 -1.78 -20.08
C ALA A 264 -3.87 -2.06 -19.99
N SER A 265 -4.39 -2.96 -20.84
CA SER A 265 -5.78 -3.44 -20.80
C SER A 265 -6.08 -4.40 -19.65
N GLU A 266 -5.05 -4.93 -18.99
CA GLU A 266 -5.13 -5.92 -17.90
C GLU A 266 -4.84 -5.29 -16.53
N LEU A 267 -4.51 -4.00 -16.47
CA LEU A 267 -4.34 -3.28 -15.22
C LEU A 267 -5.71 -3.10 -14.51
N PRO A 268 -5.84 -3.51 -13.24
CA PRO A 268 -7.06 -3.40 -12.46
C PRO A 268 -7.42 -1.94 -12.13
N LYS A 269 -8.72 -1.71 -11.92
CA LYS A 269 -9.27 -0.42 -11.49
C LYS A 269 -9.15 -0.32 -9.98
N SER A 270 -8.07 0.26 -9.48
CA SER A 270 -7.94 0.61 -8.06
C SER A 270 -9.17 1.41 -7.58
N GLY A 271 -9.66 1.11 -6.38
CA GLY A 271 -10.65 1.93 -5.68
C GLY A 271 -10.13 3.33 -5.32
N VAL A 272 -8.82 3.56 -5.44
CA VAL A 272 -8.18 4.87 -5.31
C VAL A 272 -8.25 5.62 -6.66
N PRO A 273 -8.77 6.86 -6.70
CA PRO A 273 -8.81 7.64 -7.93
C PRO A 273 -7.41 7.85 -8.51
N THR A 274 -7.24 7.57 -9.80
CA THR A 274 -5.99 7.93 -10.50
C THR A 274 -5.72 9.44 -10.41
N PRO A 275 -4.46 9.92 -10.50
CA PRO A 275 -4.16 11.35 -10.49
C PRO A 275 -4.97 12.16 -11.51
N ALA A 276 -5.19 11.60 -12.70
CA ALA A 276 -6.00 12.23 -13.75
C ALA A 276 -7.48 12.33 -13.36
N ALA A 277 -8.05 11.26 -12.79
CA ALA A 277 -9.43 11.26 -12.30
C ALA A 277 -9.61 12.24 -11.14
N ALA A 278 -8.66 12.27 -10.19
CA ALA A 278 -8.67 13.22 -9.08
C ALA A 278 -8.59 14.67 -9.59
N GLN A 279 -7.69 14.97 -10.53
CA GLN A 279 -7.56 16.29 -11.12
C GLN A 279 -8.85 16.73 -11.84
N GLN A 280 -9.49 15.82 -12.57
CA GLN A 280 -10.77 16.09 -13.23
C GLN A 280 -11.89 16.32 -12.21
N ALA A 281 -12.00 15.47 -11.19
CA ALA A 281 -13.00 15.58 -10.14
C ALA A 281 -12.90 16.93 -9.42
N LEU A 282 -11.67 17.41 -9.17
CA LEU A 282 -11.36 18.64 -8.45
C LEU A 282 -11.26 19.89 -9.35
N ALA A 283 -11.57 19.75 -10.64
CA ALA A 283 -11.64 20.90 -11.54
C ALA A 283 -12.69 21.91 -11.04
N GLY A 284 -12.32 23.20 -11.05
CA GLY A 284 -13.17 24.29 -10.56
C GLY A 284 -13.19 24.47 -9.03
N SER A 285 -12.30 23.81 -8.27
CA SER A 285 -12.13 24.09 -6.83
C SER A 285 -11.90 25.59 -6.56
N PRO A 286 -12.41 26.13 -5.43
CA PRO A 286 -12.11 27.49 -5.00
C PRO A 286 -10.60 27.77 -4.94
N GLY A 287 -10.18 29.02 -5.14
CA GLY A 287 -8.78 29.39 -5.35
C GLY A 287 -7.78 28.84 -4.33
N ALA A 288 -8.13 28.87 -3.04
CA ALA A 288 -7.29 28.34 -1.95
C ALA A 288 -7.15 26.80 -2.01
N LEU A 289 -8.25 26.09 -2.31
CA LEU A 289 -8.26 24.63 -2.44
C LEU A 289 -7.59 24.18 -3.76
N ALA A 290 -7.83 24.90 -4.86
CA ALA A 290 -7.12 24.70 -6.11
C ALA A 290 -5.60 24.87 -5.97
N ALA A 291 -5.15 25.75 -5.06
CA ALA A 291 -3.73 25.89 -4.75
C ALA A 291 -3.13 24.68 -4.02
N LEU A 292 -3.94 23.89 -3.29
CA LEU A 292 -3.50 22.60 -2.77
C LEU A 292 -3.40 21.58 -3.90
N HIS A 293 -4.43 21.47 -4.74
CA HIS A 293 -4.47 20.46 -5.81
C HIS A 293 -3.36 20.64 -6.86
N ARG A 294 -2.90 21.88 -7.10
CA ARG A 294 -1.72 22.13 -7.96
C ARG A 294 -0.41 21.55 -7.41
N GLN A 295 -0.38 21.23 -6.12
CA GLN A 295 0.76 20.64 -5.42
C GLN A 295 0.42 19.22 -4.91
N ALA A 296 -0.58 18.57 -5.53
CA ALA A 296 -0.95 17.19 -5.23
C ALA A 296 0.27 16.26 -5.21
N GLY A 297 0.40 15.46 -4.15
CA GLY A 297 1.50 14.51 -3.98
C GLY A 297 2.89 15.14 -3.79
N GLN A 298 3.00 16.45 -3.59
CA GLN A 298 4.29 17.10 -3.37
C GLN A 298 4.59 17.29 -1.89
N LEU A 299 5.87 17.16 -1.53
CA LEU A 299 6.40 17.60 -0.23
C LEU A 299 6.88 19.06 -0.37
N VAL A 300 6.10 20.01 0.14
CA VAL A 300 6.14 21.42 -0.28
C VAL A 300 6.98 22.33 0.63
N GLY A 301 7.34 21.89 1.83
CA GLY A 301 8.21 22.68 2.71
C GLY A 301 8.15 22.24 4.18
N SER A 302 8.72 23.07 5.05
CA SER A 302 8.85 22.81 6.49
C SER A 302 7.61 23.18 7.31
N ALA A 303 7.68 22.97 8.63
CA ALA A 303 6.63 23.33 9.59
C ALA A 303 6.20 24.81 9.49
N SER A 304 7.12 25.71 9.16
CA SER A 304 6.79 27.12 8.92
C SER A 304 5.91 27.31 7.68
N ALA A 305 6.16 26.57 6.60
CA ALA A 305 5.36 26.57 5.39
C ALA A 305 3.99 25.92 5.64
N LEU A 306 3.92 24.87 6.48
CA LEU A 306 2.66 24.28 6.95
C LEU A 306 1.80 25.33 7.66
N MET A 307 2.35 26.07 8.62
CA MET A 307 1.59 27.08 9.37
C MET A 307 1.11 28.22 8.47
N ALA A 308 1.94 28.67 7.52
CA ALA A 308 1.53 29.64 6.52
C ALA A 308 0.39 29.10 5.62
N ARG A 309 0.45 27.81 5.23
CA ARG A 309 -0.62 27.17 4.47
C ARG A 309 -1.92 27.14 5.28
N LEU A 310 -1.89 26.67 6.53
CA LEU A 310 -3.07 26.61 7.39
C LEU A 310 -3.70 28.00 7.59
N HIS A 311 -2.88 29.04 7.73
CA HIS A 311 -3.38 30.41 7.79
C HIS A 311 -4.11 30.84 6.51
N SER A 312 -3.57 30.51 5.34
CA SER A 312 -4.19 30.81 4.04
C SER A 312 -5.48 30.02 3.76
N LEU A 313 -5.72 28.94 4.50
CA LEU A 313 -6.90 28.09 4.38
C LEU A 313 -8.05 28.52 5.30
N ARG A 314 -7.88 29.56 6.11
CA ARG A 314 -8.99 30.12 6.91
C ARG A 314 -10.18 30.45 6.01
N GLY A 315 -11.37 30.09 6.47
CA GLY A 315 -12.60 30.08 5.67
C GLY A 315 -12.96 28.69 5.12
N TYR A 316 -12.04 27.72 5.16
CA TYR A 316 -12.30 26.32 4.81
C TYR A 316 -12.02 25.41 5.99
N PRO A 317 -12.83 24.35 6.22
CA PRO A 317 -12.45 23.29 7.14
C PRO A 317 -11.22 22.54 6.58
N VAL A 318 -10.34 22.09 7.47
CA VAL A 318 -9.11 21.38 7.12
C VAL A 318 -9.11 19.99 7.75
N VAL A 319 -8.77 18.98 6.97
CA VAL A 319 -8.40 17.63 7.42
C VAL A 319 -6.88 17.52 7.25
N LEU A 320 -6.17 17.46 8.38
CA LEU A 320 -4.72 17.36 8.40
C LEU A 320 -4.31 15.97 8.88
N ASN A 321 -3.61 15.19 8.05
CA ASN A 321 -3.14 13.85 8.42
C ASN A 321 -1.64 13.87 8.72
N ALA A 322 -1.24 13.48 9.94
CA ALA A 322 0.15 13.28 10.31
C ALA A 322 0.54 11.82 9.99
N TRP A 323 1.61 11.65 9.22
CA TRP A 323 2.05 10.36 8.70
C TRP A 323 3.57 10.25 8.58
N ALA A 324 4.08 9.05 8.35
CA ALA A 324 5.47 8.79 7.98
C ALA A 324 5.55 7.63 6.98
N SER A 325 6.51 7.63 6.05
CA SER A 325 6.65 6.58 5.02
C SER A 325 6.88 5.19 5.62
N TRP A 326 7.56 5.13 6.77
CA TRP A 326 7.86 3.89 7.50
C TRP A 326 6.72 3.40 8.40
N CYS A 327 5.66 4.18 8.58
CA CYS A 327 4.54 3.87 9.49
C CYS A 327 3.50 2.98 8.79
N GLY A 328 3.50 1.68 9.08
CA GLY A 328 2.56 0.70 8.49
C GLY A 328 1.09 1.18 8.49
N PRO A 329 0.52 1.51 9.66
CA PRO A 329 -0.86 2.02 9.75
C PRO A 329 -1.13 3.29 8.93
N CYS A 330 -0.13 4.16 8.76
CA CYS A 330 -0.26 5.35 7.92
C CYS A 330 -0.37 4.99 6.42
N ARG A 331 0.33 3.93 6.00
CA ARG A 331 0.26 3.44 4.60
C ARG A 331 -1.11 2.81 4.33
N ALA A 332 -1.66 2.10 5.31
CA ALA A 332 -2.97 1.46 5.24
C ALA A 332 -4.10 2.48 4.99
N GLU A 333 -4.13 3.61 5.72
CA GLU A 333 -5.18 4.62 5.55
C GLU A 333 -4.99 5.56 4.35
N PHE A 334 -3.83 5.53 3.68
CA PHE A 334 -3.49 6.54 2.67
C PHE A 334 -4.42 6.50 1.45
N GLY A 335 -4.89 5.30 1.08
CA GLY A 335 -5.91 5.13 0.04
C GLY A 335 -7.27 5.72 0.43
N ILE A 336 -7.66 5.60 1.70
CA ILE A 336 -8.89 6.19 2.25
C ILE A 336 -8.82 7.72 2.13
N LEU A 337 -7.69 8.31 2.54
CA LEU A 337 -7.44 9.74 2.45
C LEU A 337 -7.38 10.24 1.00
N ALA A 338 -6.80 9.46 0.08
CA ALA A 338 -6.77 9.79 -1.34
C ALA A 338 -8.18 9.87 -1.95
N SER A 339 -9.04 8.90 -1.63
CA SER A 339 -10.44 8.88 -2.05
C SER A 339 -11.23 10.03 -1.42
N ALA A 340 -11.16 10.21 -0.10
CA ALA A 340 -11.88 11.29 0.59
C ALA A 340 -11.44 12.67 0.10
N SER A 341 -10.14 12.90 -0.12
CA SER A 341 -9.63 14.18 -0.62
C SER A 341 -10.13 14.50 -2.03
N THR A 342 -10.36 13.48 -2.86
CA THR A 342 -10.96 13.65 -4.18
C THR A 342 -12.45 13.98 -4.09
N THR A 343 -13.18 13.33 -3.18
CA THR A 343 -14.62 13.53 -2.97
C THR A 343 -14.92 14.90 -2.35
N TYR A 344 -14.20 15.29 -1.31
CA TYR A 344 -14.50 16.48 -0.51
C TYR A 344 -13.61 17.68 -0.84
N GLY A 345 -12.57 17.52 -1.66
CA GLY A 345 -11.53 18.53 -1.90
C GLY A 345 -12.01 19.88 -2.46
N LYS A 346 -13.26 19.97 -2.96
CA LYS A 346 -13.89 21.26 -3.33
C LYS A 346 -14.43 22.07 -2.16
N ARG A 347 -14.57 21.45 -0.99
CA ARG A 347 -15.20 22.03 0.21
C ARG A 347 -14.28 21.95 1.44
N VAL A 348 -13.44 20.93 1.50
CA VAL A 348 -12.54 20.64 2.62
C VAL A 348 -11.10 20.67 2.12
N ALA A 349 -10.23 21.35 2.86
CA ALA A 349 -8.81 21.38 2.58
C ALA A 349 -8.13 20.14 3.19
N PHE A 350 -7.54 19.29 2.35
CA PHE A 350 -6.69 18.21 2.83
C PHE A 350 -5.23 18.66 2.87
N VAL A 351 -4.51 18.30 3.93
CA VAL A 351 -3.09 18.62 4.10
C VAL A 351 -2.39 17.44 4.77
N GLY A 352 -1.30 16.97 4.18
CA GLY A 352 -0.47 15.94 4.80
C GLY A 352 0.66 16.56 5.64
N VAL A 353 1.10 15.86 6.67
CA VAL A 353 2.26 16.24 7.46
C VAL A 353 3.18 15.04 7.66
N ASN A 354 4.27 15.05 6.90
CA ASN A 354 5.36 14.10 7.03
C ASN A 354 6.07 14.34 8.38
N THR A 355 5.99 13.36 9.27
CA THR A 355 6.36 13.49 10.69
C THR A 355 7.46 12.51 11.07
N ASN A 356 8.59 13.02 11.58
CA ASN A 356 9.74 12.23 12.03
C ASN A 356 10.23 11.21 10.98
N ASP A 357 10.32 11.66 9.73
CA ASP A 357 10.72 10.86 8.57
C ASP A 357 11.75 11.61 7.73
N THR A 358 12.43 10.92 6.81
CA THR A 358 13.39 11.55 5.90
C THR A 358 12.68 12.17 4.69
N THR A 359 13.23 13.27 4.16
CA THR A 359 12.69 13.94 2.97
C THR A 359 12.66 13.04 1.74
N SER A 360 13.67 12.16 1.59
CA SER A 360 13.78 11.26 0.44
C SER A 360 12.72 10.18 0.45
N ASP A 361 12.49 9.57 1.61
CA ASP A 361 11.56 8.45 1.76
C ASP A 361 10.13 8.98 1.64
N ALA A 362 9.82 10.13 2.26
CA ALA A 362 8.53 10.79 2.12
C ALA A 362 8.18 11.19 0.66
N ARG A 363 9.15 11.68 -0.12
CA ARG A 363 8.92 11.99 -1.54
C ARG A 363 8.69 10.73 -2.38
N SER A 364 9.46 9.68 -2.10
CA SER A 364 9.32 8.39 -2.78
C SER A 364 7.96 7.77 -2.47
N PHE A 365 7.51 7.86 -1.22
CA PHE A 365 6.19 7.44 -0.78
C PHE A 365 5.08 8.20 -1.50
N LEU A 366 5.10 9.54 -1.52
CA LEU A 366 4.06 10.34 -2.19
C LEU A 366 4.00 10.13 -3.71
N ALA A 367 5.11 9.74 -4.34
CA ALA A 367 5.12 9.37 -5.76
C ALA A 367 4.40 8.04 -6.03
N GLN A 368 4.45 7.11 -5.07
CA GLN A 368 3.81 5.79 -5.13
C GLN A 368 2.36 5.82 -4.64
N HIS A 369 2.04 6.72 -3.72
CA HIS A 369 0.72 6.86 -3.11
C HIS A 369 0.12 8.23 -3.46
N PRO A 370 -0.39 8.39 -4.69
CA PRO A 370 -0.86 9.68 -5.16
C PRO A 370 -2.08 10.16 -4.35
N VAL A 371 -1.94 11.37 -3.82
CA VAL A 371 -3.02 12.09 -3.12
C VAL A 371 -3.27 13.43 -3.80
N SER A 372 -4.49 13.95 -3.68
CA SER A 372 -4.91 15.19 -4.35
C SER A 372 -4.48 16.49 -3.63
N TYR A 373 -3.59 16.36 -2.64
CA TYR A 373 -3.16 17.44 -1.75
C TYR A 373 -1.64 17.35 -1.44
N PRO A 374 -1.02 18.46 -0.99
CA PRO A 374 0.40 18.48 -0.63
C PRO A 374 0.64 18.00 0.80
N SER A 375 1.87 17.58 1.05
CA SER A 375 2.40 17.34 2.40
C SER A 375 3.49 18.34 2.79
N TYR A 376 3.70 18.50 4.10
CA TYR A 376 4.75 19.34 4.69
C TYR A 376 5.57 18.57 5.71
N GLU A 377 6.84 18.92 5.88
CA GLU A 377 7.73 18.33 6.88
C GLU A 377 7.54 19.01 8.23
N SER A 378 7.33 18.24 9.29
CA SER A 378 7.25 18.75 10.65
C SER A 378 7.69 17.67 11.64
N SER A 379 8.20 18.05 12.81
CA SER A 379 8.31 17.11 13.94
C SER A 379 7.02 17.08 14.76
N SER A 380 6.85 16.03 15.57
CA SER A 380 5.73 15.96 16.54
C SER A 380 5.73 17.14 17.51
N SER A 381 6.92 17.60 17.94
CA SER A 381 7.05 18.77 18.82
C SER A 381 6.67 20.09 18.15
N GLN A 382 6.84 20.20 16.83
CA GLN A 382 6.43 21.38 16.07
C GLN A 382 4.91 21.42 15.81
N LEU A 383 4.24 20.27 15.90
CA LEU A 383 2.78 20.16 15.78
C LEU A 383 2.03 20.36 17.09
N SER A 384 2.72 20.46 18.22
CA SER A 384 2.10 20.57 19.55
C SER A 384 1.21 21.80 19.73
N SER A 385 1.38 22.83 18.89
CA SER A 385 0.50 24.01 18.85
C SER A 385 -0.86 23.73 18.19
N LEU A 386 -0.98 22.66 17.41
CA LEU A 386 -2.22 22.16 16.84
C LEU A 386 -2.79 21.04 17.71
N ALA A 387 -2.01 19.98 17.94
CA ALA A 387 -2.39 18.85 18.75
C ALA A 387 -1.15 18.13 19.31
N VAL A 388 -1.30 17.52 20.48
CA VAL A 388 -0.29 16.58 21.00
C VAL A 388 -0.49 15.26 20.28
N LEU A 389 0.54 14.80 19.55
CA LEU A 389 0.49 13.52 18.84
C LEU A 389 0.92 12.39 19.79
N GLU A 390 0.02 11.44 20.06
CA GLU A 390 0.31 10.24 20.84
C GLU A 390 0.95 9.12 20.01
N GLY A 391 0.80 9.17 18.69
CA GLY A 391 1.33 8.20 17.74
C GLY A 391 1.03 8.60 16.30
N LEU A 392 1.45 7.78 15.34
CA LEU A 392 1.06 7.91 13.93
C LEU A 392 0.25 6.68 13.49
N PRO A 393 -0.72 6.86 12.57
CA PRO A 393 -1.19 8.14 12.06
C PRO A 393 -2.02 8.91 13.11
N THR A 394 -2.22 10.21 12.84
CA THR A 394 -3.17 11.03 13.58
C THR A 394 -3.81 12.02 12.62
N THR A 395 -5.13 12.05 12.58
CA THR A 395 -5.91 12.98 11.75
C THR A 395 -6.49 14.10 12.61
N ILE A 396 -6.20 15.35 12.26
CA ILE A 396 -6.60 16.55 12.97
C ILE A 396 -7.63 17.31 12.12
N PHE A 397 -8.80 17.56 12.71
CA PHE A 397 -9.87 18.33 12.08
C PHE A 397 -9.80 19.78 12.57
N VAL A 398 -9.71 20.71 11.64
CA VAL A 398 -9.64 22.15 11.91
C VAL A 398 -10.85 22.84 11.29
N ALA A 399 -11.60 23.60 12.08
CA ALA A 399 -12.72 24.38 11.61
C ALA A 399 -12.27 25.54 10.69
N PRO A 400 -13.19 26.14 9.89
CA PRO A 400 -12.90 27.32 9.06
C PRO A 400 -12.27 28.50 9.80
N SER A 401 -12.49 28.61 11.11
CA SER A 401 -11.87 29.64 11.97
C SER A 401 -10.37 29.41 12.22
N GLY A 402 -9.84 28.23 11.88
CA GLY A 402 -8.49 27.79 12.21
C GLY A 402 -8.36 27.14 13.58
N LYS A 403 -9.48 26.84 14.28
CA LYS A 403 -9.48 26.13 15.55
C LYS A 403 -9.55 24.62 15.33
N VAL A 404 -8.74 23.84 16.05
CA VAL A 404 -8.88 22.38 16.10
C VAL A 404 -10.20 22.03 16.79
N VAL A 405 -10.98 21.15 16.16
CA VAL A 405 -12.30 20.71 16.64
C VAL A 405 -12.36 19.21 16.94
N ASN A 406 -11.47 18.41 16.35
CA ASN A 406 -11.30 17.01 16.70
C ASN A 406 -9.88 16.52 16.39
N VAL A 407 -9.43 15.50 17.11
CA VAL A 407 -8.18 14.78 16.86
C VAL A 407 -8.50 13.29 16.93
N HIS A 408 -8.30 12.58 15.82
CA HIS A 408 -8.44 11.13 15.71
C HIS A 408 -7.04 10.52 15.76
N ALA A 409 -6.74 9.74 16.80
CA ALA A 409 -5.48 9.02 16.93
C ALA A 409 -5.65 7.58 16.42
N GLY A 410 -4.70 7.11 15.61
CA GLY A 410 -4.78 5.81 14.94
C GLY A 410 -5.25 5.94 13.49
N GLN A 411 -5.20 4.82 12.78
CA GLN A 411 -5.64 4.74 11.38
C GLN A 411 -7.16 4.73 11.29
N TYR A 412 -7.70 5.24 10.20
CA TYR A 412 -9.06 4.89 9.82
C TYR A 412 -9.10 3.48 9.23
N ASP A 413 -9.90 2.61 9.80
CA ASP A 413 -10.09 1.24 9.26
C ASP A 413 -10.99 1.24 8.01
N THR A 414 -11.89 2.23 7.89
CA THR A 414 -12.87 2.30 6.79
C THR A 414 -13.04 3.72 6.26
N GLY A 415 -13.39 3.85 4.97
CA GLY A 415 -13.75 5.13 4.37
C GLY A 415 -14.98 5.77 5.02
N ALA A 416 -15.97 4.95 5.41
CA ALA A 416 -17.17 5.42 6.09
C ALA A 416 -16.86 6.07 7.44
N ALA A 417 -15.86 5.55 8.18
CA ALA A 417 -15.44 6.15 9.44
C ALA A 417 -14.85 7.56 9.23
N LEU A 418 -13.99 7.72 8.22
CA LEU A 418 -13.46 9.05 7.86
C LEU A 418 -14.57 9.98 7.34
N ASP A 419 -15.48 9.48 6.50
CA ASP A 419 -16.58 10.27 5.94
C ASP A 419 -17.53 10.78 7.05
N ASN A 420 -17.80 9.96 8.06
CA ASN A 420 -18.59 10.37 9.23
C ASN A 420 -17.89 11.47 10.03
N ASP A 421 -16.58 11.35 10.27
CA ASP A 421 -15.81 12.38 10.97
C ASP A 421 -15.72 13.68 10.13
N ILE A 422 -15.58 13.59 8.81
CA ILE A 422 -15.63 14.75 7.91
C ILE A 422 -17.02 15.42 7.98
N ALA A 423 -18.10 14.64 7.89
CA ALA A 423 -19.46 15.16 7.97
C ALA A 423 -19.67 15.90 9.29
N HIS A 424 -19.27 15.28 10.40
CA HIS A 424 -19.52 15.80 11.73
C HIS A 424 -18.61 16.99 12.09
N TYR A 425 -17.29 16.85 11.91
CA TYR A 425 -16.30 17.82 12.40
C TYR A 425 -15.86 18.84 11.35
N ALA A 426 -15.91 18.53 10.05
CA ALA A 426 -15.50 19.46 8.99
C ALA A 426 -16.69 20.18 8.33
N LEU A 427 -17.81 19.47 8.11
CA LEU A 427 -18.97 20.00 7.38
C LEU A 427 -20.13 20.43 8.29
N GLY A 428 -20.16 19.98 9.54
CA GLY A 428 -21.18 20.36 10.53
C GLY A 428 -22.57 19.83 10.19
N SER A 429 -22.65 18.65 9.55
CA SER A 429 -23.89 17.98 9.12
C SER A 429 -24.27 16.80 10.00
#